data_AF-L0JSY6-F1
#
_entry.id   AF-L0JSY6-F1
#
_cell.length_a   1.000
_cell.length_b   1.000
_cell.length_c   1.000
_cell.angle_alpha   90.00
_cell.angle_beta   90.00
_cell.angle_gamma   90.00
#
_symmetry.space_group_name_H-M   'P 1'
#
loop_
_entity.id
_entity.type
_entity.pdbx_description
1 polymer ?
#
loop_
_entity_poly.entity_id
_entity_poly.type
_entity_poly.pdbx_seq_one_letter_code
_entity_poly.pdbx_strand_id
1 'polypeptide(L)'
;MRGLLMNEHRMSDIEGVYEDLEADVSLEEFREAVEEKVEQMGGLADEETAAMLIAHEIGESEVGGVADVEPGMEEAKFVAKVIDIGELRTFERDGEDEDGRVVNVEVADETGSIRAAFWDDHAAAATEELEEGQVLRIKGRPKDGFSGVEVSVDEVEPDPDTEIDVQISDTHTVEALSLGLSSVNLVGVVLDTDSVRTFDRDDGSEGKVANLVVGDATGRIRVTMWDERAEQVTAFETGDTVEVIDGYVRERDGSLELHVGNRGAIEDVDADVEYVPDNTPIEDVEIGETVDIAGVVRSADPKRTFDRDDGSEGQVRNIRVQDATGDIRVALWGEKADVDVGPGDEVALADVEIQDGWQDDLEASAGWQATVTVLDSDAEAGAGAGTDAGAADGGDEHAGLSSFADGAGSATADDGSTTTGGEDDGETGADADRNDPEPGEETEFTGVVVQAGDPVVLDDGETTMSVATDVDVGLGEEVTARGVVRDGRLEASDVF
;
A
#
# COMPACT_ATOMS: atom_id res chain seq x y z
N MET A 1 53.61 -29.92 -60.55
CA MET A 1 52.32 -29.90 -61.26
C MET A 1 51.24 -30.03 -60.19
N ARG A 2 50.53 -28.92 -59.91
CA ARG A 2 49.22 -28.81 -59.20
C ARG A 2 49.17 -29.32 -57.75
N GLY A 3 48.54 -28.67 -56.77
CA GLY A 3 47.74 -27.43 -56.65
C GLY A 3 47.72 -27.07 -55.15
N LEU A 4 47.84 -25.80 -54.75
CA LEU A 4 46.76 -24.82 -54.54
C LEU A 4 45.64 -25.28 -53.59
N LEU A 5 45.43 -24.45 -52.55
CA LEU A 5 44.27 -24.26 -51.65
C LEU A 5 44.21 -25.03 -50.33
N MET A 6 44.28 -24.23 -49.24
CA MET A 6 43.40 -24.19 -48.04
C MET A 6 44.07 -23.21 -47.05
N ASN A 7 44.15 -21.91 -47.37
CA ASN A 7 43.26 -20.92 -46.76
C ASN A 7 41.85 -21.43 -46.49
N GLU A 8 41.56 -21.80 -45.24
CA GLU A 8 40.19 -21.91 -44.72
C GLU A 8 40.21 -21.64 -43.21
N HIS A 9 39.78 -20.42 -42.87
CA HIS A 9 39.17 -19.96 -41.60
C HIS A 9 39.90 -20.26 -40.29
N ARG A 10 40.91 -19.46 -39.94
CA ARG A 10 40.97 -18.92 -38.58
C ARG A 10 40.09 -17.68 -38.61
N MET A 11 39.03 -17.63 -37.81
CA MET A 11 38.41 -16.36 -37.43
C MET A 11 39.54 -15.41 -37.00
N SER A 12 39.47 -14.13 -37.35
CA SER A 12 40.43 -13.18 -36.78
C SER A 12 40.33 -13.26 -35.25
N ASP A 13 41.41 -13.04 -34.50
CA ASP A 13 41.37 -13.14 -33.03
C ASP A 13 40.26 -12.20 -32.45
N ILE A 14 39.95 -11.10 -33.14
CA ILE A 14 38.80 -10.20 -32.90
C ILE A 14 37.42 -10.86 -33.14
N GLU A 15 37.26 -11.67 -34.19
CA GLU A 15 35.99 -12.35 -34.50
C GLU A 15 35.68 -13.42 -33.46
N GLY A 16 36.71 -14.08 -32.92
CA GLY A 16 36.55 -15.04 -31.83
C GLY A 16 36.06 -14.40 -30.54
N VAL A 17 36.64 -13.24 -30.16
CA VAL A 17 36.18 -12.49 -28.98
C VAL A 17 34.77 -11.92 -29.18
N TYR A 18 34.43 -11.49 -30.40
CA TYR A 18 33.09 -11.00 -30.72
C TYR A 18 32.02 -12.10 -30.68
N GLU A 19 32.31 -13.33 -31.12
CA GLU A 19 31.35 -14.45 -31.03
C GLU A 19 31.01 -14.82 -29.57
N ASP A 20 31.92 -14.55 -28.63
CA ASP A 20 31.72 -14.77 -27.20
C ASP A 20 31.03 -13.58 -26.50
N LEU A 21 30.85 -12.44 -27.20
CA LEU A 21 30.19 -11.24 -26.68
C LEU A 21 28.68 -11.36 -26.88
N GLU A 22 27.93 -11.50 -25.78
CA GLU A 22 26.46 -11.45 -25.77
C GLU A 22 26.01 -9.98 -25.66
N ALA A 23 26.25 -9.17 -26.71
CA ALA A 23 25.89 -7.75 -26.74
C ALA A 23 25.28 -7.31 -28.07
N ASP A 24 24.46 -6.26 -28.06
CA ASP A 24 23.77 -5.68 -29.22
C ASP A 24 24.66 -4.69 -30.03
N VAL A 25 25.93 -5.08 -30.27
CA VAL A 25 26.90 -4.29 -31.06
C VAL A 25 27.26 -5.03 -32.33
N SER A 26 27.35 -4.34 -33.47
CA SER A 26 27.74 -4.98 -34.73
C SER A 26 29.23 -5.33 -34.78
N LEU A 27 29.61 -6.37 -35.54
CA LEU A 27 31.02 -6.75 -35.72
C LEU A 27 31.88 -5.62 -36.30
N GLU A 28 31.26 -4.72 -37.07
CA GLU A 28 31.95 -3.58 -37.69
C GLU A 28 32.29 -2.51 -36.65
N GLU A 29 31.34 -2.14 -35.79
CA GLU A 29 31.56 -1.21 -34.67
C GLU A 29 32.53 -1.77 -33.64
N PHE A 30 32.41 -3.07 -33.31
CA PHE A 30 33.35 -3.73 -32.41
C PHE A 30 34.79 -3.65 -32.93
N ARG A 31 34.99 -3.85 -34.24
CA ARG A 31 36.32 -3.73 -34.85
C ARG A 31 36.87 -2.31 -34.79
N GLU A 32 36.04 -1.31 -35.08
CA GLU A 32 36.44 0.09 -35.04
C GLU A 32 36.86 0.51 -33.62
N ALA A 33 36.08 0.12 -32.61
CA ALA A 33 36.39 0.37 -31.20
C ALA A 33 37.72 -0.31 -30.76
N VAL A 34 37.99 -1.52 -31.25
CA VAL A 34 39.25 -2.23 -30.99
C VAL A 34 40.43 -1.50 -31.62
N GLU A 35 40.31 -1.03 -32.87
CA GLU A 35 41.37 -0.27 -33.54
C GLU A 35 41.68 1.04 -32.79
N GLU A 36 40.65 1.77 -32.36
CA GLU A 36 40.84 3.00 -31.58
C GLU A 36 41.55 2.72 -30.24
N LYS A 37 41.16 1.64 -29.54
CA LYS A 37 41.79 1.24 -28.27
C LYS A 37 43.26 0.87 -28.44
N VAL A 38 43.61 0.19 -29.54
CA VAL A 38 45.01 -0.13 -29.88
C VAL A 38 45.82 1.15 -30.11
N GLU A 39 45.25 2.14 -30.82
CA GLU A 39 45.89 3.43 -31.04
C GLU A 39 46.06 4.21 -29.73
N GLN A 40 45.03 4.26 -28.90
CA GLN A 40 45.02 4.94 -27.60
C GLN A 40 46.07 4.35 -26.65
N MET A 41 46.26 3.03 -26.67
CA MET A 41 47.32 2.35 -25.91
C MET A 41 48.72 2.51 -26.53
N GLY A 42 48.86 3.19 -27.66
CA GLY A 42 50.15 3.53 -28.27
C GLY A 42 50.99 2.30 -28.63
N GLY A 43 50.35 1.18 -28.96
CA GLY A 43 51.00 -0.09 -29.28
C GLY A 43 51.54 -0.87 -28.06
N LEU A 44 51.06 -0.57 -26.85
CA LEU A 44 51.37 -1.35 -25.64
C LEU A 44 50.55 -2.66 -25.53
N ALA A 45 49.41 -2.72 -26.22
CA ALA A 45 48.56 -3.89 -26.32
C ALA A 45 48.43 -4.33 -27.78
N ASP A 46 48.29 -5.63 -27.99
CA ASP A 46 47.94 -6.25 -29.26
C ASP A 46 46.41 -6.25 -29.48
N GLU A 47 46.00 -6.43 -30.73
CA GLU A 47 44.59 -6.39 -31.16
C GLU A 47 43.70 -7.37 -30.37
N GLU A 48 44.22 -8.54 -29.99
CA GLU A 48 43.51 -9.52 -29.15
C GLU A 48 43.25 -8.98 -27.74
N THR A 49 44.27 -8.40 -27.08
CA THR A 49 44.10 -7.80 -25.75
C THR A 49 43.17 -6.59 -25.79
N ALA A 50 43.26 -5.77 -26.83
CA ALA A 50 42.34 -4.65 -27.03
C ALA A 50 40.90 -5.13 -27.26
N ALA A 51 40.70 -6.19 -28.05
CA ALA A 51 39.40 -6.84 -28.24
C ALA A 51 38.82 -7.37 -26.93
N MET A 52 39.62 -8.05 -26.10
CA MET A 52 39.15 -8.52 -24.78
C MET A 52 38.78 -7.38 -23.83
N LEU A 53 39.52 -6.27 -23.84
CA LEU A 53 39.19 -5.10 -23.03
C LEU A 53 37.90 -4.42 -23.49
N ILE A 54 37.72 -4.24 -24.80
CA ILE A 54 36.49 -3.69 -25.37
C ILE A 54 35.31 -4.62 -25.13
N ALA A 55 35.48 -5.94 -25.28
CA ALA A 55 34.43 -6.90 -24.98
C ALA A 55 34.02 -6.86 -23.50
N HIS A 56 34.98 -6.71 -22.58
CA HIS A 56 34.69 -6.55 -21.16
C HIS A 56 33.94 -5.23 -20.88
N GLU A 57 34.38 -4.12 -21.47
CA GLU A 57 33.76 -2.80 -21.33
C GLU A 57 32.34 -2.75 -21.93
N ILE A 58 32.11 -3.40 -23.07
CA ILE A 58 30.77 -3.53 -23.65
C ILE A 58 29.89 -4.40 -22.76
N GLY A 59 30.38 -5.56 -22.32
CA GLY A 59 29.61 -6.45 -21.44
C GLY A 59 29.32 -5.86 -20.06
N GLU A 60 30.12 -4.91 -19.58
CA GLU A 60 29.87 -4.18 -18.31
C GLU A 60 28.94 -2.98 -18.47
N SER A 61 28.73 -2.47 -19.70
CA SER A 61 27.89 -1.30 -19.96
C SER A 61 26.50 -1.64 -20.50
N GLU A 62 26.28 -2.82 -21.06
CA GLU A 62 24.95 -3.26 -21.49
C GLU A 62 24.15 -3.83 -20.32
N VAL A 63 22.94 -3.31 -20.11
CA VAL A 63 22.03 -3.79 -19.06
C VAL A 63 20.81 -4.47 -19.68
N GLY A 64 20.32 -5.52 -19.03
CA GLY A 64 19.21 -6.35 -19.54
C GLY A 64 17.85 -5.64 -19.53
N GLY A 65 17.70 -4.62 -18.68
CA GLY A 65 16.57 -3.71 -18.65
C GLY A 65 16.85 -2.49 -17.76
N VAL A 66 15.96 -1.50 -17.77
CA VAL A 66 16.15 -0.27 -17.01
C VAL A 66 16.20 -0.49 -15.49
N ALA A 67 15.57 -1.54 -14.98
CA ALA A 67 15.60 -1.88 -13.55
C ALA A 67 17.00 -2.32 -13.08
N ASP A 68 17.86 -2.80 -13.99
CA ASP A 68 19.23 -3.21 -13.68
C ASP A 68 20.22 -2.03 -13.66
N VAL A 69 19.75 -0.80 -13.96
CA VAL A 69 20.60 0.39 -13.97
C VAL A 69 20.91 0.84 -12.54
N GLU A 70 22.18 0.76 -12.15
CA GLU A 70 22.64 1.13 -10.80
C GLU A 70 23.52 2.40 -10.80
N PRO A 71 23.44 3.22 -9.74
CA PRO A 71 24.27 4.40 -9.63
C PRO A 71 25.75 4.01 -9.47
N GLY A 72 26.63 4.74 -10.14
CA GLY A 72 28.08 4.50 -10.08
C GLY A 72 28.63 3.56 -11.17
N MET A 73 27.77 2.98 -12.00
CA MET A 73 28.20 2.42 -13.29
C MET A 73 28.90 3.52 -14.12
N GLU A 74 29.99 3.16 -14.80
CA GLU A 74 30.71 4.11 -15.66
C GLU A 74 29.85 4.52 -16.86
N GLU A 75 29.03 3.60 -17.36
CA GLU A 75 28.13 3.78 -18.50
C GLU A 75 27.05 2.69 -18.46
N ALA A 76 25.82 3.03 -18.85
CA ALA A 76 24.72 2.10 -19.06
C ALA A 76 24.14 2.28 -20.47
N LYS A 77 23.87 1.16 -21.14
CA LYS A 77 23.25 1.04 -22.46
C LYS A 77 22.01 0.17 -22.35
N PHE A 78 20.87 0.70 -22.76
CA PHE A 78 19.59 -0.01 -22.73
C PHE A 78 18.66 0.51 -23.82
N VAL A 79 17.61 -0.25 -24.10
CA VAL A 79 16.54 0.15 -25.01
C VAL A 79 15.27 0.39 -24.21
N ALA A 80 14.65 1.56 -24.38
CA ALA A 80 13.45 1.93 -23.64
C ALA A 80 12.49 2.76 -24.50
N LYS A 81 11.20 2.68 -24.19
CA LYS A 81 10.14 3.48 -24.82
C LYS A 81 9.98 4.81 -24.08
N VAL A 82 9.86 5.91 -24.81
CA VAL A 82 9.54 7.24 -24.27
C VAL A 82 8.11 7.24 -23.74
N ILE A 83 7.96 7.57 -22.46
CA ILE A 83 6.67 7.65 -21.76
C ILE A 83 6.21 9.09 -21.62
N ASP A 84 7.11 9.98 -21.19
CA ASP A 84 6.82 11.40 -20.96
C ASP A 84 8.04 12.25 -21.34
N ILE A 85 7.79 13.45 -21.88
CA ILE A 85 8.83 14.42 -22.23
C ILE A 85 8.61 15.70 -21.42
N GLY A 86 9.48 15.92 -20.43
CA GLY A 86 9.42 17.08 -19.57
C GLY A 86 9.76 18.40 -20.26
N GLU A 87 9.46 19.50 -19.58
CA GLU A 87 9.72 20.85 -20.10
C GLU A 87 11.23 21.18 -20.18
N LEU A 88 11.62 21.91 -21.24
CA LEU A 88 12.96 22.48 -21.38
C LEU A 88 13.22 23.51 -20.28
N ARG A 89 14.22 23.22 -19.44
CA ARG A 89 14.68 24.14 -18.40
C ARG A 89 16.02 24.74 -18.78
N THR A 90 16.16 26.04 -18.51
CA THR A 90 17.40 26.81 -18.69
C THR A 90 17.94 27.27 -17.34
N PHE A 91 19.26 27.26 -17.18
CA PHE A 91 19.94 27.75 -15.98
C PHE A 91 21.25 28.47 -16.34
N GLU A 92 21.60 29.47 -15.54
CA GLU A 92 22.83 30.24 -15.72
C GLU A 92 24.06 29.39 -15.31
N ARG A 93 25.10 29.36 -16.15
CA ARG A 93 26.41 28.79 -15.81
C ARG A 93 27.35 29.89 -15.34
N ASP A 94 28.20 29.57 -14.36
CA ASP A 94 29.26 30.48 -13.92
C ASP A 94 30.30 30.69 -15.03
N GLY A 95 30.40 31.89 -15.61
CA GLY A 95 31.48 32.23 -16.55
C GLY A 95 31.05 33.07 -17.75
N GLU A 96 31.75 32.88 -18.89
CA GLU A 96 31.38 33.38 -20.22
C GLU A 96 30.62 32.30 -21.04
N ASP A 97 30.27 31.17 -20.41
CA ASP A 97 29.58 30.06 -21.06
C ASP A 97 28.10 30.41 -21.31
N GLU A 98 27.52 29.83 -22.36
CA GLU A 98 26.09 29.95 -22.62
C GLU A 98 25.26 29.28 -21.51
N ASP A 99 24.03 29.76 -21.32
CA ASP A 99 23.08 29.19 -20.38
C ASP A 99 22.90 27.68 -20.65
N GLY A 100 23.04 26.88 -19.59
CA GLY A 100 22.85 25.44 -19.67
C GLY A 100 21.38 25.09 -19.88
N ARG A 101 21.12 23.99 -20.58
CA ARG A 101 19.77 23.47 -20.83
C ARG A 101 19.63 22.04 -20.34
N VAL A 102 18.45 21.70 -19.85
CA VAL A 102 18.15 20.31 -19.45
C VAL A 102 16.70 19.98 -19.72
N VAL A 103 16.47 18.79 -20.27
CA VAL A 103 15.16 18.15 -20.42
C VAL A 103 15.25 16.78 -19.76
N ASN A 104 14.20 16.43 -19.05
CA ASN A 104 14.06 15.10 -18.49
C ASN A 104 13.04 14.35 -19.32
N VAL A 105 13.38 13.14 -19.73
CA VAL A 105 12.46 12.25 -20.45
C VAL A 105 12.30 11.01 -19.58
N GLU A 106 11.06 10.62 -19.31
CA GLU A 106 10.76 9.35 -18.66
C GLU A 106 10.76 8.26 -19.74
N VAL A 107 11.54 7.22 -19.52
CA VAL A 107 11.63 6.08 -20.44
C VAL A 107 11.40 4.79 -19.67
N ALA A 108 10.75 3.82 -20.30
CA ALA A 108 10.41 2.56 -19.66
C ALA A 108 10.54 1.36 -20.60
N ASP A 109 10.80 0.21 -20.00
CA ASP A 109 10.72 -1.10 -20.63
C ASP A 109 9.83 -2.04 -19.80
N GLU A 110 9.86 -3.34 -20.08
CA GLU A 110 9.07 -4.34 -19.34
C GLU A 110 9.56 -4.55 -17.89
N THR A 111 10.75 -4.07 -17.54
CA THR A 111 11.39 -4.23 -16.23
C THR A 111 11.14 -3.04 -15.31
N GLY A 112 10.89 -1.85 -15.84
CA GLY A 112 10.57 -0.67 -15.03
C GLY A 112 10.62 0.63 -15.83
N SER A 113 10.74 1.75 -15.11
CA SER A 113 10.96 3.08 -15.68
C SER A 113 12.22 3.73 -15.11
N ILE A 114 12.83 4.61 -15.89
CA ILE A 114 13.96 5.42 -15.45
C ILE A 114 13.94 6.79 -16.11
N ARG A 115 14.47 7.77 -15.38
CA ARG A 115 14.60 9.13 -15.89
C ARG A 115 15.89 9.31 -16.68
N ALA A 116 15.75 9.72 -17.93
CA ALA A 116 16.84 10.11 -18.82
C ALA A 116 16.98 11.64 -18.87
N ALA A 117 18.13 12.16 -18.44
CA ALA A 117 18.45 13.58 -18.43
C ALA A 117 19.27 13.97 -19.66
N PHE A 118 18.67 14.76 -20.54
CA PHE A 118 19.29 15.30 -21.75
C PHE A 118 19.81 16.70 -21.46
N TRP A 119 21.07 16.97 -21.81
CA TRP A 119 21.74 18.25 -21.51
C TRP A 119 22.07 19.03 -22.78
N ASP A 120 22.05 20.36 -22.67
CA ASP A 120 22.49 21.31 -23.69
C ASP A 120 21.89 21.02 -25.09
N ASP A 121 22.72 20.67 -26.07
CA ASP A 121 22.27 20.39 -27.44
C ASP A 121 21.33 19.18 -27.50
N HIS A 122 21.61 18.13 -26.72
CA HIS A 122 20.72 16.98 -26.61
C HIS A 122 19.36 17.35 -25.99
N ALA A 123 19.33 18.31 -25.06
CA ALA A 123 18.07 18.80 -24.49
C ALA A 123 17.21 19.50 -25.55
N ALA A 124 17.83 20.32 -26.40
CA ALA A 124 17.12 21.01 -27.48
C ALA A 124 16.60 20.02 -28.53
N ALA A 125 17.44 19.05 -28.96
CA ALA A 125 17.05 18.01 -29.89
C ALA A 125 15.92 17.14 -29.34
N ALA A 126 15.99 16.74 -28.06
CA ALA A 126 14.96 15.92 -27.42
C ALA A 126 13.56 16.55 -27.55
N THR A 127 13.43 17.86 -27.32
CA THR A 127 12.13 18.55 -27.40
C THR A 127 11.59 18.76 -28.82
N GLU A 128 12.45 18.65 -29.83
CA GLU A 128 12.07 18.84 -31.24
C GLU A 128 11.88 17.52 -31.99
N GLU A 129 12.59 16.46 -31.56
CA GLU A 129 12.75 15.21 -32.31
C GLU A 129 12.13 13.99 -31.64
N LEU A 130 11.93 14.00 -30.31
CA LEU A 130 11.33 12.87 -29.60
C LEU A 130 9.81 13.00 -29.53
N GLU A 131 9.14 11.85 -29.62
CA GLU A 131 7.70 11.70 -29.46
C GLU A 131 7.40 10.60 -28.42
N GLU A 132 6.34 10.77 -27.64
CA GLU A 132 5.84 9.70 -26.75
C GLU A 132 5.53 8.43 -27.56
N GLY A 133 5.94 7.28 -27.04
CA GLY A 133 5.81 5.98 -27.71
C GLY A 133 6.99 5.59 -28.58
N GLN A 134 7.94 6.49 -28.82
CA GLN A 134 9.16 6.18 -29.54
C GLN A 134 10.07 5.27 -28.73
N VAL A 135 10.63 4.24 -29.37
CA VAL A 135 11.64 3.37 -28.76
C VAL A 135 13.03 3.91 -29.08
N LEU A 136 13.87 4.00 -28.06
CA LEU A 136 15.20 4.60 -28.10
C LEU A 136 16.24 3.63 -27.55
N ARG A 137 17.38 3.52 -28.24
CA ARG A 137 18.63 3.00 -27.65
C ARG A 137 19.33 4.16 -26.96
N ILE A 138 19.47 4.06 -25.64
CA ILE A 138 20.01 5.12 -24.78
C ILE A 138 21.34 4.66 -24.21
N LYS A 139 22.33 5.54 -24.26
CA LYS A 139 23.63 5.38 -23.64
C LYS A 139 23.92 6.59 -22.77
N GLY A 140 24.31 6.35 -21.53
CA GLY A 140 24.61 7.44 -20.61
C GLY A 140 25.19 6.98 -19.28
N ARG A 141 25.43 7.95 -18.41
CA ARG A 141 26.00 7.71 -17.07
C ARG A 141 24.91 7.67 -16.01
N PRO A 142 24.68 6.53 -15.33
CA PRO A 142 23.79 6.46 -14.18
C PRO A 142 24.33 7.27 -12.99
N LYS A 143 23.43 7.94 -12.29
CA LYS A 143 23.73 8.70 -11.08
C LYS A 143 22.55 8.67 -10.11
N ASP A 144 22.85 8.90 -8.84
CA ASP A 144 21.82 9.18 -7.84
C ASP A 144 21.15 10.52 -8.15
N GLY A 145 19.90 10.44 -8.59
CA GLY A 145 19.01 11.57 -8.78
C GLY A 145 18.18 11.88 -7.53
N PHE A 146 17.30 12.87 -7.65
CA PHE A 146 16.45 13.29 -6.53
C PHE A 146 15.34 12.26 -6.22
N SER A 147 14.79 11.58 -7.22
CA SER A 147 13.71 10.60 -7.09
C SER A 147 14.18 9.14 -7.13
N GLY A 148 15.48 8.90 -7.31
CA GLY A 148 16.03 7.58 -7.57
C GLY A 148 17.18 7.66 -8.57
N VAL A 149 17.55 6.53 -9.16
CA VAL A 149 18.58 6.49 -10.20
C VAL A 149 18.11 7.26 -11.43
N GLU A 150 18.96 8.13 -11.98
CA GLU A 150 18.72 8.81 -13.26
C GLU A 150 19.93 8.66 -14.17
N VAL A 151 19.70 8.63 -15.49
CA VAL A 151 20.76 8.45 -16.49
C VAL A 151 21.03 9.78 -17.16
N SER A 152 22.26 10.28 -17.04
CA SER A 152 22.71 11.41 -17.86
C SER A 152 23.01 10.91 -19.27
N VAL A 153 22.18 11.27 -20.24
CA VAL A 153 22.31 10.79 -21.61
C VAL A 153 23.56 11.39 -22.25
N ASP A 154 24.41 10.53 -22.77
CA ASP A 154 25.56 10.90 -23.61
C ASP A 154 25.24 10.67 -25.09
N GLU A 155 24.46 9.63 -25.41
CA GLU A 155 24.07 9.28 -26.79
C GLU A 155 22.66 8.66 -26.81
N VAL A 156 21.90 8.96 -27.85
CA VAL A 156 20.54 8.47 -28.05
C VAL A 156 20.30 8.20 -29.53
N GLU A 157 19.70 7.05 -29.85
CA GLU A 157 19.35 6.68 -31.22
C GLU A 157 17.94 6.07 -31.28
N PRO A 158 17.09 6.44 -32.27
CA PRO A 158 15.81 5.77 -32.48
C PRO A 158 16.00 4.30 -32.85
N ASP A 159 15.26 3.40 -32.20
CA ASP A 159 15.23 1.97 -32.51
C ASP A 159 13.79 1.52 -32.81
N PRO A 160 13.27 1.79 -34.03
CA PRO A 160 11.90 1.46 -34.40
C PRO A 160 11.67 -0.04 -34.66
N ASP A 161 12.74 -0.84 -34.71
CA ASP A 161 12.66 -2.29 -34.99
C ASP A 161 12.41 -3.10 -33.70
N THR A 162 12.75 -2.53 -32.54
CA THR A 162 12.50 -3.12 -31.22
C THR A 162 11.07 -2.83 -30.73
N GLU A 163 10.31 -3.87 -30.41
CA GLU A 163 8.97 -3.74 -29.82
C GLU A 163 9.06 -3.83 -28.28
N ILE A 164 8.59 -2.80 -27.59
CA ILE A 164 8.49 -2.76 -26.13
C ILE A 164 7.00 -2.65 -25.75
N ASP A 165 6.50 -3.57 -24.94
CA ASP A 165 5.09 -3.64 -24.52
C ASP A 165 4.79 -2.80 -23.25
N VAL A 166 5.17 -1.52 -23.28
CA VAL A 166 4.79 -0.54 -22.24
C VAL A 166 3.61 0.32 -22.70
N GLN A 167 2.59 0.42 -21.86
CA GLN A 167 1.42 1.28 -22.09
C GLN A 167 1.72 2.72 -21.70
N ILE A 168 1.36 3.65 -22.58
CA ILE A 168 1.37 5.09 -22.29
C ILE A 168 -0.05 5.45 -21.89
N SER A 169 -0.21 5.83 -20.63
CA SER A 169 -1.49 6.21 -20.06
C SER A 169 -1.28 7.52 -19.30
N ASP A 170 -2.25 8.42 -19.41
CA ASP A 170 -2.25 9.66 -18.62
C ASP A 170 -2.44 9.39 -17.13
N THR A 171 -2.87 8.17 -16.75
CA THR A 171 -3.11 7.72 -15.36
C THR A 171 -2.44 6.37 -15.11
N HIS A 172 -1.90 6.19 -13.91
CA HIS A 172 -1.23 4.99 -13.43
C HIS A 172 -2.11 4.27 -12.41
N THR A 173 -2.04 2.94 -12.41
CA THR A 173 -2.55 2.10 -11.33
C THR A 173 -1.48 1.96 -10.24
N VAL A 174 -1.88 1.61 -9.02
CA VAL A 174 -0.94 1.39 -7.91
C VAL A 174 0.09 0.30 -8.25
N GLU A 175 -0.34 -0.81 -8.87
CA GLU A 175 0.57 -1.92 -9.23
C GLU A 175 1.66 -1.53 -10.25
N ALA A 176 1.40 -0.50 -11.06
CA ALA A 176 2.32 -0.05 -12.11
C ALA A 176 3.41 0.89 -11.58
N LEU A 177 3.37 1.26 -10.30
CA LEU A 177 4.33 2.17 -9.72
C LEU A 177 5.66 1.48 -9.43
N SER A 178 6.75 2.08 -9.91
CA SER A 178 8.12 1.63 -9.68
C SER A 178 8.99 2.74 -9.09
N LEU A 179 10.05 2.36 -8.37
CA LEU A 179 11.02 3.31 -7.83
C LEU A 179 11.57 4.23 -8.94
N GLY A 180 11.59 5.54 -8.69
CA GLY A 180 12.13 6.53 -9.63
C GLY A 180 11.10 7.11 -10.60
N LEU A 181 9.95 6.46 -10.78
CA LEU A 181 8.87 6.90 -11.67
C LEU A 181 8.41 8.31 -11.29
N SER A 182 8.29 9.18 -12.30
CA SER A 182 7.92 10.58 -12.15
C SER A 182 6.75 10.95 -13.07
N SER A 183 6.17 12.15 -12.89
CA SER A 183 4.97 12.59 -13.63
C SER A 183 3.79 11.62 -13.44
N VAL A 184 3.69 11.03 -12.25
CA VAL A 184 2.64 10.03 -11.93
C VAL A 184 1.33 10.74 -11.65
N ASN A 185 0.32 10.45 -12.47
CA ASN A 185 -1.06 10.71 -12.12
C ASN A 185 -1.72 9.42 -11.66
N LEU A 186 -2.42 9.43 -10.53
CA LEU A 186 -3.06 8.26 -9.95
C LEU A 186 -4.42 8.63 -9.38
N VAL A 187 -5.47 7.94 -9.82
CA VAL A 187 -6.83 8.10 -9.29
C VAL A 187 -7.13 6.94 -8.34
N GLY A 188 -7.63 7.24 -7.15
CA GLY A 188 -8.09 6.21 -6.23
C GLY A 188 -8.93 6.74 -5.07
N VAL A 189 -9.43 5.80 -4.27
CA VAL A 189 -10.23 6.09 -3.08
C VAL A 189 -9.33 6.30 -1.87
N VAL A 190 -9.61 7.33 -1.06
CA VAL A 190 -8.91 7.59 0.19
C VAL A 190 -9.29 6.54 1.22
N LEU A 191 -8.30 5.75 1.66
CA LEU A 191 -8.47 4.68 2.65
C LEU A 191 -8.23 5.18 4.08
N ASP A 192 -7.35 6.16 4.24
CA ASP A 192 -6.91 6.68 5.54
C ASP A 192 -6.20 8.04 5.39
N THR A 193 -6.29 8.89 6.40
CA THR A 193 -5.68 10.23 6.43
C THR A 193 -4.90 10.44 7.74
N ASP A 194 -3.67 10.92 7.66
CA ASP A 194 -2.86 11.29 8.82
C ASP A 194 -2.99 12.79 9.14
N SER A 195 -2.76 13.18 10.40
CA SER A 195 -2.73 14.60 10.78
C SER A 195 -1.49 15.33 10.25
N VAL A 196 -1.62 16.64 10.05
CA VAL A 196 -0.50 17.51 9.66
C VAL A 196 0.50 17.62 10.80
N ARG A 197 1.74 17.18 10.53
CA ARG A 197 2.87 17.28 11.45
C ARG A 197 3.78 18.44 11.06
N THR A 198 4.36 19.12 12.04
CA THR A 198 5.31 20.21 11.82
C THR A 198 6.69 19.89 12.38
N PHE A 199 7.74 20.44 11.75
CA PHE A 199 9.13 20.26 12.16
C PHE A 199 9.97 21.52 11.86
N ASP A 200 11.04 21.73 12.63
CA ASP A 200 11.99 22.83 12.38
C ASP A 200 13.03 22.42 11.33
N ARG A 201 13.27 23.28 10.34
CA ARG A 201 14.35 23.11 9.35
C ARG A 201 15.67 23.70 9.83
N ASP A 202 16.76 23.26 9.23
CA ASP A 202 18.11 23.79 9.48
C ASP A 202 18.25 25.29 9.17
N ASP A 203 17.43 25.82 8.25
CA ASP A 203 17.39 27.24 7.91
C ASP A 203 16.53 28.08 8.88
N GLY A 204 15.90 27.43 9.88
CA GLY A 204 15.03 28.05 10.88
C GLY A 204 13.60 28.28 10.41
N SER A 205 13.21 27.81 9.23
CA SER A 205 11.80 27.77 8.81
C SER A 205 11.07 26.54 9.37
N GLU A 206 9.74 26.62 9.48
CA GLU A 206 8.89 25.48 9.86
C GLU A 206 8.51 24.71 8.59
N GLY A 207 8.71 23.40 8.59
CA GLY A 207 8.20 22.47 7.58
C GLY A 207 6.95 21.76 8.04
N LYS A 208 6.11 21.38 7.08
CA LYS A 208 4.91 20.56 7.33
C LYS A 208 4.95 19.29 6.50
N VAL A 209 4.39 18.22 7.04
CA VAL A 209 4.21 16.95 6.33
C VAL A 209 2.88 16.33 6.74
N ALA A 210 2.17 15.76 5.77
CA ALA A 210 0.98 14.95 6.00
C ALA A 210 0.97 13.80 4.99
N ASN A 211 0.32 12.71 5.38
CA ASN A 211 0.12 11.57 4.49
C ASN A 211 -1.36 11.22 4.39
N LEU A 212 -1.70 10.57 3.30
CA LEU A 212 -2.94 9.82 3.15
C LEU A 212 -2.63 8.52 2.43
N VAL A 213 -3.54 7.55 2.52
CA VAL A 213 -3.42 6.28 1.79
C VAL A 213 -4.51 6.27 0.73
N VAL A 214 -4.11 6.05 -0.52
CA VAL A 214 -5.03 5.90 -1.66
C VAL A 214 -5.02 4.45 -2.13
N GLY A 215 -6.18 3.90 -2.45
CA GLY A 215 -6.33 2.58 -3.04
C GLY A 215 -7.06 2.60 -4.39
N ASP A 216 -6.71 1.66 -5.26
CA ASP A 216 -7.47 1.31 -6.46
C ASP A 216 -7.67 -0.22 -6.51
N ALA A 217 -8.21 -0.75 -7.61
CA ALA A 217 -8.44 -2.19 -7.76
C ALA A 217 -7.14 -3.04 -7.77
N THR A 218 -5.98 -2.41 -7.86
CA THR A 218 -4.66 -3.06 -8.01
C THR A 218 -3.81 -3.00 -6.75
N GLY A 219 -4.14 -2.13 -5.80
CA GLY A 219 -3.46 -2.05 -4.52
C GLY A 219 -3.70 -0.74 -3.79
N ARG A 220 -2.83 -0.43 -2.83
CA ARG A 220 -2.80 0.85 -2.10
C ARG A 220 -1.40 1.46 -2.08
N ILE A 221 -1.33 2.77 -1.96
CA ILE A 221 -0.07 3.49 -1.79
C ILE A 221 -0.22 4.65 -0.81
N ARG A 222 0.82 4.86 0.00
CA ARG A 222 0.93 6.05 0.84
C ARG A 222 1.34 7.25 -0.01
N VAL A 223 0.53 8.30 0.03
CA VAL A 223 0.78 9.59 -0.60
C VAL A 223 1.32 10.56 0.44
N THR A 224 2.51 11.12 0.19
CA THR A 224 3.17 12.08 1.10
C THR A 224 3.16 13.48 0.51
N MET A 225 2.64 14.43 1.28
CA MET A 225 2.54 15.84 0.93
C MET A 225 3.35 16.70 1.88
N TRP A 226 3.98 17.74 1.33
CA TRP A 226 4.85 18.65 2.07
C TRP A 226 4.31 20.09 2.07
N ASP A 227 4.65 20.82 3.12
CA ASP A 227 4.40 22.26 3.26
C ASP A 227 2.94 22.66 3.01
N GLU A 228 2.69 23.54 2.04
CA GLU A 228 1.35 24.03 1.70
C GLU A 228 0.41 22.89 1.25
N ARG A 229 0.95 21.82 0.66
CA ARG A 229 0.15 20.67 0.25
C ARG A 229 -0.24 19.79 1.43
N ALA A 230 0.57 19.74 2.48
CA ALA A 230 0.24 18.96 3.67
C ALA A 230 -1.08 19.41 4.30
N GLU A 231 -1.44 20.70 4.21
CA GLU A 231 -2.72 21.20 4.73
C GLU A 231 -3.94 20.70 3.94
N GLN A 232 -3.75 20.27 2.68
CA GLN A 232 -4.84 19.76 1.84
C GLN A 232 -5.40 18.44 2.36
N VAL A 233 -4.62 17.67 3.14
CA VAL A 233 -5.12 16.42 3.76
C VAL A 233 -6.40 16.63 4.56
N THR A 234 -6.58 17.83 5.12
CA THR A 234 -7.74 18.17 5.96
C THR A 234 -9.03 18.41 5.17
N ALA A 235 -8.94 18.45 3.84
CA ALA A 235 -10.08 18.56 2.94
C ALA A 235 -10.66 17.20 2.54
N PHE A 236 -9.92 16.11 2.76
CA PHE A 236 -10.30 14.76 2.35
C PHE A 236 -10.72 13.93 3.57
N GLU A 237 -11.68 13.04 3.36
CA GLU A 237 -12.17 12.06 4.32
C GLU A 237 -12.02 10.65 3.71
N THR A 238 -12.00 9.60 4.55
CA THR A 238 -12.04 8.22 4.07
C THR A 238 -13.28 8.00 3.19
N GLY A 239 -13.10 7.38 2.03
CA GLY A 239 -14.14 7.16 1.04
C GLY A 239 -14.17 8.19 -0.11
N ASP A 240 -13.50 9.33 0.02
CA ASP A 240 -13.38 10.31 -1.07
C ASP A 240 -12.57 9.73 -2.24
N THR A 241 -12.92 10.10 -3.47
CA THR A 241 -12.12 9.75 -4.65
C THR A 241 -11.27 10.94 -5.06
N VAL A 242 -9.96 10.71 -5.15
CA VAL A 242 -8.96 11.75 -5.41
C VAL A 242 -8.07 11.36 -6.58
N GLU A 243 -7.59 12.38 -7.30
CA GLU A 243 -6.53 12.27 -8.29
C GLU A 243 -5.27 12.93 -7.74
N VAL A 244 -4.20 12.15 -7.59
CA VAL A 244 -2.85 12.68 -7.42
C VAL A 244 -2.33 13.03 -8.79
N ILE A 245 -1.82 14.26 -8.95
CA ILE A 245 -1.32 14.80 -10.23
C ILE A 245 0.17 15.09 -10.08
N ASP A 246 0.97 14.72 -11.08
CA ASP A 246 2.42 15.00 -11.16
C ASP A 246 3.19 14.56 -9.89
N GLY A 247 2.82 13.41 -9.34
CA GLY A 247 3.53 12.74 -8.25
C GLY A 247 4.84 12.11 -8.73
N TYR A 248 5.66 11.69 -7.77
CA TYR A 248 6.84 10.87 -8.07
C TYR A 248 7.04 9.81 -6.98
N VAL A 249 7.46 8.62 -7.40
CA VAL A 249 7.60 7.46 -6.52
C VAL A 249 8.96 7.46 -5.85
N ARG A 250 8.96 7.19 -4.55
CA ARG A 250 10.16 6.95 -3.74
C ARG A 250 10.02 5.70 -2.91
N GLU A 251 11.14 5.09 -2.57
CA GLU A 251 11.19 4.06 -1.55
C GLU A 251 11.53 4.67 -0.19
N ARG A 252 10.82 4.21 0.83
CA ARG A 252 11.12 4.49 2.22
C ARG A 252 10.86 3.26 3.07
N ASP A 253 11.86 2.88 3.88
CA ASP A 253 11.76 1.76 4.82
C ASP A 253 11.29 0.44 4.16
N GLY A 254 11.63 0.24 2.88
CA GLY A 254 11.28 -0.96 2.10
C GLY A 254 9.90 -0.91 1.42
N SER A 255 9.20 0.22 1.47
CA SER A 255 7.89 0.42 0.83
C SER A 255 7.90 1.60 -0.14
N LEU A 256 7.13 1.51 -1.22
CA LEU A 256 6.93 2.62 -2.15
C LEU A 256 5.97 3.66 -1.56
N GLU A 257 6.31 4.93 -1.73
CA GLU A 257 5.51 6.11 -1.39
C GLU A 257 5.37 7.01 -2.62
N LEU A 258 4.18 7.57 -2.84
CA LEU A 258 3.93 8.56 -3.86
C LEU A 258 4.06 9.96 -3.27
N HIS A 259 5.09 10.70 -3.65
CA HIS A 259 5.36 12.02 -3.11
C HIS A 259 4.76 13.10 -4.01
N VAL A 260 4.00 14.02 -3.42
CA VAL A 260 3.46 15.20 -4.12
C VAL A 260 4.46 16.34 -4.02
N GLY A 261 5.16 16.61 -5.12
CA GLY A 261 6.17 17.67 -5.19
C GLY A 261 5.58 19.07 -5.36
N ASN A 262 6.45 20.06 -5.57
CA ASN A 262 6.04 21.46 -5.79
C ASN A 262 5.15 21.66 -7.03
N ARG A 263 5.29 20.79 -8.04
CA ARG A 263 4.49 20.80 -9.26
C ARG A 263 3.23 19.93 -9.16
N GLY A 264 3.23 18.98 -8.23
CA GLY A 264 2.11 18.07 -8.04
C GLY A 264 0.97 18.68 -7.26
N ALA A 265 -0.19 18.06 -7.41
CA ALA A 265 -1.42 18.40 -6.72
C ALA A 265 -2.16 17.12 -6.30
N ILE A 266 -3.14 17.30 -5.43
CA ILE A 266 -4.15 16.29 -5.17
C ILE A 266 -5.51 16.98 -5.25
N GLU A 267 -6.43 16.41 -6.00
CA GLU A 267 -7.73 17.03 -6.28
C GLU A 267 -8.85 16.01 -6.10
N ASP A 268 -10.00 16.44 -5.58
CA ASP A 268 -11.22 15.62 -5.57
C ASP A 268 -11.72 15.40 -7.00
N VAL A 269 -12.10 14.16 -7.32
CA VAL A 269 -12.63 13.81 -8.64
C VAL A 269 -13.90 12.96 -8.54
N ASP A 270 -14.82 13.20 -9.46
CA ASP A 270 -16.03 12.37 -9.64
C ASP A 270 -15.68 11.16 -10.51
N ALA A 271 -14.97 10.17 -9.97
CA ALA A 271 -14.64 8.91 -10.64
C ALA A 271 -15.16 7.70 -9.85
N ASP A 272 -15.71 6.71 -10.55
CA ASP A 272 -16.09 5.44 -9.93
C ASP A 272 -14.84 4.54 -9.78
N VAL A 273 -14.16 4.64 -8.64
CA VAL A 273 -13.02 3.76 -8.29
C VAL A 273 -13.34 2.95 -7.05
N GLU A 274 -13.00 1.66 -7.09
CA GLU A 274 -13.24 0.72 -5.98
C GLU A 274 -11.91 0.10 -5.55
N TYR A 275 -11.68 0.04 -4.24
CA TYR A 275 -10.58 -0.69 -3.62
C TYR A 275 -11.11 -1.99 -3.04
N VAL A 276 -10.53 -3.11 -3.46
CA VAL A 276 -10.83 -4.44 -2.92
C VAL A 276 -9.61 -4.91 -2.12
N PRO A 277 -9.67 -4.94 -0.78
CA PRO A 277 -8.54 -5.37 0.02
C PRO A 277 -8.23 -6.87 -0.21
N ASP A 278 -6.97 -7.19 -0.44
CA ASP A 278 -6.47 -8.57 -0.47
C ASP A 278 -6.01 -8.97 0.94
N ASN A 279 -6.82 -9.77 1.63
CA ASN A 279 -6.63 -10.05 3.05
C ASN A 279 -6.19 -11.50 3.28
N THR A 280 -5.22 -11.67 4.18
CA THR A 280 -4.82 -12.96 4.72
C THR A 280 -5.89 -13.46 5.70
N PRO A 281 -6.37 -14.71 5.57
CA PRO A 281 -7.26 -15.30 6.56
C PRO A 281 -6.63 -15.29 7.95
N ILE A 282 -7.39 -14.96 8.98
CA ILE A 282 -6.87 -14.86 10.35
C ILE A 282 -6.25 -16.18 10.83
N GLU A 283 -6.74 -17.34 10.37
CA GLU A 283 -6.16 -18.64 10.73
C GLU A 283 -4.75 -18.89 10.15
N ASP A 284 -4.39 -18.19 9.07
CA ASP A 284 -3.16 -18.41 8.31
C ASP A 284 -2.01 -17.48 8.72
N VAL A 285 -2.26 -16.50 9.61
CA VAL A 285 -1.24 -15.52 10.00
C VAL A 285 -0.14 -16.13 10.88
N GLU A 286 1.12 -15.77 10.64
CA GLU A 286 2.26 -16.25 11.42
C GLU A 286 2.99 -15.11 12.15
N ILE A 287 3.61 -15.42 13.29
CA ILE A 287 4.37 -14.46 14.08
C ILE A 287 5.55 -13.86 13.29
N GLY A 288 5.68 -12.54 13.33
CA GLY A 288 6.74 -11.79 12.65
C GLY A 288 6.41 -11.40 11.22
N GLU A 289 5.23 -11.76 10.71
CA GLU A 289 4.74 -11.31 9.42
C GLU A 289 4.08 -9.93 9.50
N THR A 290 4.11 -9.22 8.37
CA THR A 290 3.28 -8.03 8.13
C THR A 290 2.23 -8.44 7.11
N VAL A 291 0.96 -8.39 7.50
CA VAL A 291 -0.16 -8.91 6.70
C VAL A 291 -1.30 -7.91 6.67
N ASP A 292 -2.19 -8.09 5.70
CA ASP A 292 -3.49 -7.43 5.65
C ASP A 292 -4.54 -8.40 6.18
N ILE A 293 -5.42 -7.94 7.06
CA ILE A 293 -6.54 -8.73 7.58
C ILE A 293 -7.83 -7.90 7.47
N ALA A 294 -8.96 -8.57 7.28
CA ALA A 294 -10.26 -7.93 7.35
C ALA A 294 -11.26 -8.78 8.13
N GLY A 295 -12.24 -8.13 8.73
CA GLY A 295 -13.29 -8.84 9.45
C GLY A 295 -14.22 -7.90 10.21
N VAL A 296 -15.16 -8.50 10.95
CA VAL A 296 -16.13 -7.79 11.78
C VAL A 296 -15.54 -7.56 13.16
N VAL A 297 -15.69 -6.35 13.68
CA VAL A 297 -15.28 -6.02 15.04
C VAL A 297 -16.24 -6.65 16.05
N ARG A 298 -15.71 -7.53 16.90
CA ARG A 298 -16.43 -8.19 18.00
C ARG A 298 -16.49 -7.32 19.25
N SER A 299 -15.40 -6.63 19.55
CA SER A 299 -15.31 -5.72 20.70
C SER A 299 -14.29 -4.63 20.45
N ALA A 300 -14.52 -3.46 21.04
CA ALA A 300 -13.58 -2.35 21.02
C ALA A 300 -13.38 -1.82 22.44
N ASP A 301 -12.16 -1.94 22.94
CA ASP A 301 -11.77 -1.44 24.27
C ASP A 301 -11.74 0.11 24.25
N PRO A 302 -11.92 0.77 25.40
CA PRO A 302 -11.69 2.20 25.51
C PRO A 302 -10.25 2.57 25.19
N LYS A 303 -10.06 3.70 24.51
CA LYS A 303 -8.74 4.27 24.26
C LYS A 303 -8.00 4.55 25.57
N ARG A 304 -6.71 4.22 25.60
CA ARG A 304 -5.80 4.44 26.73
C ARG A 304 -4.65 5.34 26.29
N THR A 305 -4.20 6.22 27.18
CA THR A 305 -3.00 7.05 26.97
C THR A 305 -1.90 6.71 27.96
N PHE A 306 -0.65 6.99 27.60
CA PHE A 306 0.54 6.76 28.41
C PHE A 306 1.64 7.78 28.06
N ASP A 307 2.52 8.09 29.02
CA ASP A 307 3.67 8.96 28.77
C ASP A 307 4.83 8.17 28.13
N ARG A 308 5.46 8.73 27.10
CA ARG A 308 6.70 8.20 26.50
C ARG A 308 7.95 8.78 27.20
N ASP A 309 9.08 8.10 27.03
CA ASP A 309 10.37 8.52 27.60
C ASP A 309 10.86 9.87 27.05
N ASP A 310 10.42 10.26 25.85
CA ASP A 310 10.71 11.56 25.22
C ASP A 310 9.78 12.69 25.71
N GLY A 311 8.82 12.37 26.60
CA GLY A 311 7.84 13.30 27.13
C GLY A 311 6.60 13.54 26.25
N SER A 312 6.48 12.84 25.11
CA SER A 312 5.24 12.83 24.31
C SER A 312 4.20 11.89 24.92
N GLU A 313 2.91 12.13 24.63
CA GLU A 313 1.83 11.21 25.02
C GLU A 313 1.60 10.17 23.91
N GLY A 314 1.62 8.90 24.28
CA GLY A 314 1.21 7.78 23.44
C GLY A 314 -0.23 7.37 23.70
N GLN A 315 -0.85 6.79 22.69
CA GLN A 315 -2.21 6.25 22.77
C GLN A 315 -2.26 4.85 22.19
N VAL A 316 -3.11 4.01 22.77
CA VAL A 316 -3.43 2.67 22.28
C VAL A 316 -4.90 2.36 22.51
N ARG A 317 -5.52 1.70 21.55
CA ARG A 317 -6.88 1.14 21.65
C ARG A 317 -6.85 -0.28 21.11
N ASN A 318 -7.47 -1.21 21.81
CA ASN A 318 -7.52 -2.60 21.33
C ASN A 318 -8.91 -2.91 20.79
N ILE A 319 -8.96 -3.59 19.65
CA ILE A 319 -10.18 -4.16 19.10
C ILE A 319 -10.00 -5.66 18.94
N ARG A 320 -11.11 -6.39 18.78
CA ARG A 320 -11.11 -7.81 18.48
C ARG A 320 -11.84 -8.00 17.16
N VAL A 321 -11.15 -8.57 16.17
CA VAL A 321 -11.63 -8.69 14.79
C VAL A 321 -11.79 -10.16 14.47
N GLN A 322 -12.91 -10.51 13.84
CA GLN A 322 -13.22 -11.87 13.44
C GLN A 322 -13.58 -11.93 11.95
N ASP A 323 -13.00 -12.90 11.26
CA ASP A 323 -13.37 -13.30 9.91
C ASP A 323 -14.05 -14.68 9.92
N ALA A 324 -14.16 -15.32 8.76
CA ALA A 324 -14.75 -16.66 8.66
C ALA A 324 -13.85 -17.79 9.24
N THR A 325 -12.58 -17.50 9.47
CA THR A 325 -11.53 -18.50 9.78
C THR A 325 -11.07 -18.44 11.23
N GLY A 326 -11.07 -17.26 11.84
CA GLY A 326 -10.50 -17.03 13.14
C GLY A 326 -10.87 -15.69 13.73
N ASP A 327 -10.22 -15.39 14.84
CA ASP A 327 -10.43 -14.17 15.60
C ASP A 327 -9.07 -13.73 16.15
N ILE A 328 -8.79 -12.43 16.08
CA ILE A 328 -7.52 -11.86 16.49
C ILE A 328 -7.72 -10.54 17.22
N ARG A 329 -6.89 -10.32 18.24
CA ARG A 329 -6.80 -9.03 18.92
C ARG A 329 -5.92 -8.11 18.08
N VAL A 330 -6.39 -6.88 17.89
CA VAL A 330 -5.66 -5.85 17.14
C VAL A 330 -5.38 -4.67 18.07
N ALA A 331 -4.11 -4.28 18.20
CA ALA A 331 -3.68 -3.10 18.92
C ALA A 331 -3.53 -1.92 17.95
N LEU A 332 -4.42 -0.93 18.06
CA LEU A 332 -4.38 0.31 17.29
C LEU A 332 -3.53 1.34 18.03
N TRP A 333 -2.42 1.76 17.42
CA TRP A 333 -1.47 2.69 18.04
C TRP A 333 -1.61 4.11 17.50
N GLY A 334 -1.33 5.09 18.37
CA GLY A 334 -1.25 6.50 17.96
C GLY A 334 -2.59 7.02 17.44
N GLU A 335 -2.59 7.60 16.24
CA GLU A 335 -3.78 8.15 15.58
C GLU A 335 -4.79 7.06 15.19
N LYS A 336 -4.34 5.82 14.95
CA LYS A 336 -5.24 4.70 14.66
C LYS A 336 -6.14 4.35 15.86
N ALA A 337 -5.74 4.73 17.07
CA ALA A 337 -6.56 4.58 18.27
C ALA A 337 -7.78 5.53 18.30
N ASP A 338 -7.77 6.57 17.47
CA ASP A 338 -8.84 7.57 17.36
C ASP A 338 -9.93 7.21 16.36
N VAL A 339 -9.73 6.15 15.55
CA VAL A 339 -10.72 5.65 14.58
C VAL A 339 -12.04 5.32 15.30
N ASP A 340 -13.15 5.83 14.77
CA ASP A 340 -14.49 5.51 15.28
C ASP A 340 -14.89 4.13 14.77
N VAL A 341 -14.88 3.16 15.68
CA VAL A 341 -15.15 1.75 15.39
C VAL A 341 -15.72 1.10 16.63
N GLY A 342 -16.71 0.25 16.45
CA GLY A 342 -17.43 -0.47 17.49
C GLY A 342 -17.87 -1.87 17.05
N PRO A 343 -18.53 -2.61 17.96
CA PRO A 343 -19.01 -3.94 17.64
C PRO A 343 -20.00 -3.94 16.47
N GLY A 344 -19.73 -4.79 15.47
CA GLY A 344 -20.54 -4.92 14.26
C GLY A 344 -19.97 -4.21 13.03
N ASP A 345 -19.04 -3.28 13.20
CA ASP A 345 -18.39 -2.61 12.07
C ASP A 345 -17.44 -3.57 11.35
N GLU A 346 -17.43 -3.50 10.02
CA GLU A 346 -16.46 -4.20 9.18
C GLU A 346 -15.22 -3.34 9.01
N VAL A 347 -14.04 -3.95 9.17
CA VAL A 347 -12.76 -3.25 9.05
C VAL A 347 -11.81 -4.00 8.14
N ALA A 348 -11.05 -3.25 7.35
CA ALA A 348 -9.83 -3.71 6.69
C ALA A 348 -8.63 -3.07 7.41
N LEU A 349 -7.67 -3.91 7.77
CA LEU A 349 -6.48 -3.57 8.53
C LEU A 349 -5.27 -3.99 7.72
N ALA A 350 -4.60 -3.01 7.14
CA ALA A 350 -3.49 -3.23 6.22
C ALA A 350 -2.15 -2.96 6.91
N ASP A 351 -1.12 -3.72 6.53
CA ASP A 351 0.24 -3.66 7.09
C ASP A 351 0.27 -3.81 8.63
N VAL A 352 -0.52 -4.74 9.17
CA VAL A 352 -0.47 -5.07 10.60
C VAL A 352 0.66 -6.05 10.88
N GLU A 353 1.46 -5.76 11.91
CA GLU A 353 2.55 -6.63 12.33
C GLU A 353 2.03 -7.70 13.31
N ILE A 354 2.24 -8.97 12.99
CA ILE A 354 1.81 -10.08 13.85
C ILE A 354 2.87 -10.35 14.92
N GLN A 355 2.45 -10.24 16.18
CA GLN A 355 3.31 -10.34 17.36
C GLN A 355 2.81 -11.40 18.33
N ASP A 356 3.68 -11.77 19.28
CA ASP A 356 3.31 -12.62 20.41
C ASP A 356 2.42 -11.82 21.37
N GLY A 357 1.17 -12.27 21.51
CA GLY A 357 0.15 -11.63 22.31
C GLY A 357 0.08 -12.15 23.73
N TRP A 358 -1.07 -11.95 24.37
CA TRP A 358 -1.30 -12.39 25.75
C TRP A 358 -1.73 -13.86 25.79
N GLN A 359 -1.17 -14.66 26.70
CA GLN A 359 -1.46 -16.09 26.86
C GLN A 359 -1.19 -16.99 25.64
N ASP A 360 -0.08 -16.76 24.93
CA ASP A 360 0.35 -17.55 23.76
C ASP A 360 -0.60 -17.46 22.55
N ASP A 361 -1.49 -16.46 22.51
CA ASP A 361 -2.29 -16.07 21.33
C ASP A 361 -1.53 -15.02 20.48
N LEU A 362 -1.75 -15.01 19.16
CA LEU A 362 -1.21 -13.97 18.28
C LEU A 362 -1.96 -12.63 18.48
N GLU A 363 -1.24 -11.51 18.40
CA GLU A 363 -1.80 -10.16 18.39
C GLU A 363 -1.33 -9.42 17.13
N ALA A 364 -2.26 -8.78 16.42
CA ALA A 364 -1.93 -7.88 15.33
C ALA A 364 -1.68 -6.46 15.86
N SER A 365 -0.57 -5.85 15.49
CA SER A 365 -0.19 -4.50 15.89
C SER A 365 -0.30 -3.54 14.71
N ALA A 366 -1.28 -2.64 14.76
CA ALA A 366 -1.46 -1.57 13.77
C ALA A 366 -0.64 -0.34 14.18
N GLY A 367 0.60 -0.29 13.68
CA GLY A 367 1.58 0.77 13.93
C GLY A 367 1.41 2.01 13.05
N TRP A 368 2.50 2.76 12.85
CA TRP A 368 2.50 3.98 12.02
C TRP A 368 2.45 3.70 10.51
N GLN A 369 2.88 2.52 10.08
CA GLN A 369 2.79 2.08 8.68
C GLN A 369 1.40 1.55 8.34
N ALA A 370 0.70 1.00 9.32
CA ALA A 370 -0.59 0.36 9.14
C ALA A 370 -1.69 1.33 8.67
N THR A 371 -2.63 0.79 7.91
CA THR A 371 -3.82 1.47 7.41
C THR A 371 -5.05 0.83 8.07
N VAL A 372 -5.98 1.64 8.57
CA VAL A 372 -7.23 1.16 9.18
C VAL A 372 -8.39 1.78 8.43
N THR A 373 -9.18 0.97 7.75
CA THR A 373 -10.34 1.42 6.97
C THR A 373 -11.59 0.75 7.51
N VAL A 374 -12.60 1.56 7.86
CA VAL A 374 -13.94 1.06 8.18
C VAL A 374 -14.69 0.88 6.86
N LEU A 375 -15.21 -0.32 6.62
CA LEU A 375 -15.89 -0.67 5.38
C LEU A 375 -17.39 -0.39 5.52
N ASP A 376 -17.97 0.28 4.53
CA ASP A 376 -19.41 0.51 4.48
C ASP A 376 -20.15 -0.78 4.13
N SER A 377 -20.96 -1.27 5.08
CA SER A 377 -21.80 -2.46 4.93
C SER A 377 -22.91 -2.36 3.84
N ASP A 378 -23.08 -1.19 3.22
CA ASP A 378 -24.13 -0.92 2.23
C ASP A 378 -23.79 -1.36 0.79
N ALA A 379 -22.53 -1.77 0.51
CA ALA A 379 -22.12 -2.14 -0.86
C ALA A 379 -22.67 -3.52 -1.33
N GLU A 380 -22.94 -4.45 -0.41
CA GLU A 380 -23.42 -5.81 -0.74
C GLU A 380 -24.96 -5.92 -0.85
N ALA A 381 -25.72 -4.82 -0.68
CA ALA A 381 -27.18 -4.81 -0.86
C ALA A 381 -27.64 -4.37 -2.26
N GLY A 382 -26.71 -4.08 -3.19
CA GLY A 382 -27.01 -3.55 -4.52
C GLY A 382 -27.08 -4.58 -5.66
N ALA A 383 -26.55 -5.80 -5.47
CA ALA A 383 -26.50 -6.82 -6.53
C ALA A 383 -27.79 -7.67 -6.57
N GLY A 384 -28.95 -7.03 -6.77
CA GLY A 384 -30.20 -7.75 -6.55
C GLY A 384 -31.52 -7.18 -7.08
N ALA A 385 -31.56 -6.20 -8.00
CA ALA A 385 -32.81 -5.91 -8.72
C ALA A 385 -32.61 -5.09 -10.00
N GLY A 386 -32.74 -5.75 -11.15
CA GLY A 386 -32.93 -5.07 -12.42
C GLY A 386 -34.32 -4.43 -12.55
N THR A 387 -34.31 -3.19 -13.04
CA THR A 387 -35.36 -2.46 -13.77
C THR A 387 -36.63 -2.02 -13.01
N ASP A 388 -36.81 -0.71 -12.84
CA ASP A 388 -37.56 0.12 -13.80
C ASP A 388 -37.32 1.62 -13.54
N ALA A 389 -37.25 2.39 -14.63
CA ALA A 389 -36.97 3.82 -14.63
C ALA A 389 -38.24 4.64 -14.36
N GLY A 390 -38.10 5.76 -13.62
CA GLY A 390 -39.18 6.73 -13.47
C GLY A 390 -38.76 7.96 -12.68
N ALA A 391 -38.32 9.00 -13.38
CA ALA A 391 -37.98 10.33 -12.89
C ALA A 391 -39.10 11.02 -12.07
N ALA A 392 -38.72 11.78 -11.04
CA ALA A 392 -38.98 13.22 -10.89
C ALA A 392 -38.77 13.73 -9.45
N ASP A 393 -37.86 14.70 -9.32
CA ASP A 393 -38.03 16.02 -8.68
C ASP A 393 -38.76 16.17 -7.33
N GLY A 394 -38.07 16.86 -6.40
CA GLY A 394 -38.72 17.81 -5.49
C GLY A 394 -38.58 17.51 -3.99
N GLY A 395 -37.65 18.20 -3.35
CA GLY A 395 -37.91 19.14 -2.27
C GLY A 395 -38.64 18.71 -0.99
N ASP A 396 -37.96 19.02 0.12
CA ASP A 396 -38.48 19.54 1.38
C ASP A 396 -38.83 18.59 2.54
N GLU A 397 -38.17 18.94 3.64
CA GLU A 397 -38.68 19.07 5.02
C GLU A 397 -38.81 17.79 5.89
N HIS A 398 -37.82 17.68 6.78
CA HIS A 398 -37.84 16.89 8.00
C HIS A 398 -39.14 17.10 8.80
N ALA A 399 -39.99 16.07 8.79
CA ALA A 399 -41.08 15.89 9.74
C ALA A 399 -40.58 15.06 10.93
N GLY A 400 -40.60 15.68 12.11
CA GLY A 400 -40.18 15.07 13.37
C GLY A 400 -41.14 14.00 13.89
N LEU A 401 -40.63 13.23 14.84
CA LEU A 401 -41.42 12.40 15.74
C LEU A 401 -40.92 12.61 17.17
N SER A 402 -41.72 13.36 17.93
CA SER A 402 -41.66 13.42 19.39
C SER A 402 -43.03 12.99 19.93
N SER A 403 -43.02 11.91 20.70
CA SER A 403 -44.00 11.52 21.72
C SER A 403 -43.45 10.21 22.28
N PHE A 404 -43.02 10.11 23.53
CA PHE A 404 -43.92 10.05 24.70
C PHE A 404 -43.28 10.69 25.95
N ALA A 405 -44.02 11.59 26.57
CA ALA A 405 -43.99 11.93 28.00
C ALA A 405 -45.26 11.30 28.62
N ASP A 406 -45.43 10.95 29.89
CA ASP A 406 -44.96 11.52 31.15
C ASP A 406 -45.32 10.53 32.29
N GLY A 407 -44.62 10.60 33.42
CA GLY A 407 -45.00 9.87 34.64
C GLY A 407 -44.17 10.28 35.87
N ALA A 408 -44.50 11.43 36.44
CA ALA A 408 -43.75 12.16 37.47
C ALA A 408 -43.60 11.51 38.86
N GLY A 409 -42.43 11.76 39.48
CA GLY A 409 -42.35 12.55 40.72
C GLY A 409 -42.08 11.82 42.06
N SER A 410 -40.91 12.07 42.66
CA SER A 410 -40.76 12.86 43.91
C SER A 410 -39.35 12.78 44.48
N ALA A 411 -38.83 13.94 44.88
CA ALA A 411 -37.58 14.13 45.63
C ALA A 411 -37.66 13.62 47.08
N THR A 412 -36.51 13.25 47.69
CA THR A 412 -35.87 13.94 48.84
C THR A 412 -34.61 13.19 49.33
N ALA A 413 -33.48 13.91 49.34
CA ALA A 413 -32.45 14.08 50.38
C ALA A 413 -32.03 12.97 51.38
N ASP A 414 -30.69 12.79 51.44
CA ASP A 414 -29.80 12.73 52.62
C ASP A 414 -29.87 11.52 53.59
N ASP A 415 -28.77 10.76 53.69
CA ASP A 415 -27.90 10.69 54.89
C ASP A 415 -26.75 9.69 54.65
N GLY A 416 -25.57 10.00 55.20
CA GLY A 416 -24.38 9.18 55.08
C GLY A 416 -24.27 8.07 56.13
N SER A 417 -23.36 7.12 55.91
CA SER A 417 -22.58 6.54 57.02
C SER A 417 -21.38 5.75 56.49
N THR A 418 -20.20 6.30 56.75
CA THR A 418 -18.94 5.58 56.94
C THR A 418 -19.10 4.56 58.08
N THR A 419 -18.52 3.35 57.98
CA THR A 419 -17.55 2.76 58.95
C THR A 419 -17.19 1.31 58.61
N THR A 420 -15.88 1.11 58.48
CA THR A 420 -15.03 0.01 59.02
C THR A 420 -15.23 -1.43 58.54
N GLY A 421 -14.31 -1.89 57.69
CA GLY A 421 -13.10 -2.63 58.10
C GLY A 421 -13.27 -3.81 59.06
N GLY A 422 -12.91 -5.00 58.58
CA GLY A 422 -12.68 -6.21 59.36
C GLY A 422 -12.19 -7.35 58.47
N GLU A 423 -10.87 -7.50 58.37
CA GLU A 423 -10.16 -8.69 57.91
C GLU A 423 -10.43 -9.88 58.86
N ASP A 424 -10.62 -11.09 58.34
CA ASP A 424 -9.91 -12.29 58.83
C ASP A 424 -10.03 -13.47 57.84
N ASP A 425 -8.92 -14.21 57.79
CA ASP A 425 -8.53 -15.29 56.89
C ASP A 425 -9.37 -16.59 56.98
N GLY A 426 -9.25 -17.41 55.93
CA GLY A 426 -9.63 -18.82 56.01
C GLY A 426 -9.52 -19.59 54.69
N GLU A 427 -8.32 -20.07 54.37
CA GLU A 427 -8.05 -21.10 53.35
C GLU A 427 -9.00 -22.32 53.48
N THR A 428 -9.50 -22.84 52.36
CA THR A 428 -9.48 -24.29 52.06
C THR A 428 -9.76 -24.52 50.58
N GLY A 429 -8.88 -25.25 49.91
CA GLY A 429 -9.12 -25.74 48.55
C GLY A 429 -10.14 -26.88 48.52
N ALA A 430 -10.91 -26.95 47.43
CA ALA A 430 -11.53 -28.16 46.93
C ALA A 430 -11.93 -27.94 45.46
N ASP A 431 -11.30 -28.68 44.56
CA ASP A 431 -11.85 -29.05 43.26
C ASP A 431 -13.20 -29.76 43.40
N ALA A 432 -14.01 -29.69 42.32
CA ALA A 432 -15.36 -30.24 42.06
C ALA A 432 -16.49 -29.20 42.25
N ASP A 433 -17.42 -28.97 41.31
CA ASP A 433 -17.96 -29.83 40.25
C ASP A 433 -18.38 -28.97 39.04
N ARG A 434 -18.07 -29.46 37.83
CA ARG A 434 -18.71 -29.02 36.58
C ARG A 434 -20.11 -29.60 36.56
N ASN A 435 -21.12 -28.75 36.67
CA ASN A 435 -22.51 -29.17 36.60
C ASN A 435 -22.94 -29.18 35.12
N ASP A 436 -22.51 -30.19 34.37
CA ASP A 436 -23.17 -30.55 33.10
C ASP A 436 -24.58 -31.06 33.44
N PRO A 437 -25.66 -30.47 32.89
CA PRO A 437 -27.02 -30.87 33.23
C PRO A 437 -27.28 -32.34 32.84
N GLU A 438 -27.86 -33.13 33.76
CA GLU A 438 -28.19 -34.52 33.50
C GLU A 438 -29.22 -34.63 32.35
N PRO A 439 -29.08 -35.59 31.43
CA PRO A 439 -29.97 -35.71 30.28
C PRO A 439 -31.42 -35.99 30.72
N GLY A 440 -32.30 -35.02 30.49
CA GLY A 440 -33.74 -35.14 30.76
C GLY A 440 -34.33 -34.12 31.76
N GLU A 441 -33.55 -33.19 32.29
CA GLU A 441 -34.03 -32.13 33.19
C GLU A 441 -34.37 -30.84 32.40
N GLU A 442 -35.49 -30.19 32.75
CA GLU A 442 -35.85 -28.87 32.19
C GLU A 442 -34.88 -27.82 32.73
N THR A 443 -34.19 -27.12 31.81
CA THR A 443 -33.21 -26.07 32.08
C THR A 443 -33.65 -24.77 31.40
N GLU A 444 -33.35 -23.64 32.02
CA GLU A 444 -33.53 -22.30 31.45
C GLU A 444 -32.16 -21.74 31.08
N PHE A 445 -32.05 -21.16 29.88
CA PHE A 445 -30.84 -20.49 29.39
C PHE A 445 -31.24 -19.11 28.86
N THR A 446 -30.67 -18.06 29.45
CA THR A 446 -30.91 -16.67 29.07
C THR A 446 -29.65 -16.12 28.42
N GLY A 447 -29.76 -15.62 27.20
CA GLY A 447 -28.62 -15.05 26.49
C GLY A 447 -29.04 -14.20 25.32
N VAL A 448 -28.07 -13.50 24.73
CA VAL A 448 -28.26 -12.72 23.52
C VAL A 448 -28.23 -13.65 22.31
N VAL A 449 -29.15 -13.46 21.37
CA VAL A 449 -29.21 -14.23 20.12
C VAL A 449 -28.04 -13.84 19.23
N VAL A 450 -27.05 -14.72 19.14
CA VAL A 450 -25.88 -14.57 18.25
C VAL A 450 -26.07 -15.26 16.90
N GLN A 451 -27.09 -16.12 16.79
CA GLN A 451 -27.53 -16.73 15.53
C GLN A 451 -29.06 -16.84 15.53
N ALA A 452 -29.72 -16.10 14.63
CA ALA A 452 -31.15 -16.26 14.33
C ALA A 452 -31.29 -17.24 13.16
N GLY A 453 -31.55 -18.52 13.45
CA GLY A 453 -31.63 -19.59 12.45
C GLY A 453 -31.97 -20.93 13.06
N ASP A 454 -31.70 -22.03 12.34
CA ASP A 454 -31.92 -23.40 12.81
C ASP A 454 -30.58 -24.13 13.00
N PRO A 455 -30.01 -24.22 14.22
CA PRO A 455 -30.52 -23.76 15.51
C PRO A 455 -30.39 -22.25 15.76
N VAL A 456 -31.20 -21.76 16.71
CA VAL A 456 -30.94 -20.46 17.36
C VAL A 456 -29.76 -20.65 18.30
N VAL A 457 -28.85 -19.69 18.39
CA VAL A 457 -27.75 -19.75 19.36
C VAL A 457 -27.84 -18.56 20.31
N LEU A 458 -27.89 -18.85 21.61
CA LEU A 458 -27.89 -17.87 22.68
C LEU A 458 -26.52 -17.84 23.35
N ASP A 459 -26.05 -16.66 23.74
CA ASP A 459 -24.81 -16.46 24.49
C ASP A 459 -25.09 -15.67 25.77
N ASP A 460 -24.74 -16.23 26.93
CA ASP A 460 -24.91 -15.58 28.24
C ASP A 460 -23.68 -14.79 28.70
N GLY A 461 -22.63 -14.76 27.87
CA GLY A 461 -21.34 -14.12 28.13
C GLY A 461 -20.29 -15.05 28.75
N GLU A 462 -20.67 -16.24 29.19
CA GLU A 462 -19.76 -17.29 29.68
C GLU A 462 -19.81 -18.56 28.81
N THR A 463 -20.98 -18.88 28.26
CA THR A 463 -21.23 -20.07 27.45
C THR A 463 -22.23 -19.81 26.34
N THR A 464 -22.16 -20.61 25.27
CA THR A 464 -23.17 -20.60 24.20
C THR A 464 -24.07 -21.83 24.28
N MET A 465 -25.36 -21.62 24.01
CA MET A 465 -26.38 -22.66 23.98
C MET A 465 -27.08 -22.69 22.64
N SER A 466 -27.00 -23.82 21.94
CA SER A 466 -27.83 -24.07 20.76
C SER A 466 -29.25 -24.41 21.20
N VAL A 467 -30.24 -23.67 20.71
CA VAL A 467 -31.66 -23.80 21.03
C VAL A 467 -32.43 -24.26 19.79
N ALA A 468 -33.21 -25.33 19.93
CA ALA A 468 -34.27 -25.68 18.97
C ALA A 468 -35.56 -24.99 19.39
N THR A 469 -36.05 -24.05 18.58
CA THR A 469 -37.32 -23.36 18.81
C THR A 469 -37.98 -23.05 17.47
N ASP A 470 -39.32 -23.05 17.44
CA ASP A 470 -40.12 -22.59 16.30
C ASP A 470 -40.46 -21.09 16.40
N VAL A 471 -39.91 -20.37 17.39
CA VAL A 471 -40.11 -18.94 17.59
C VAL A 471 -39.05 -18.15 16.82
N ASP A 472 -39.50 -17.25 15.94
CA ASP A 472 -38.63 -16.29 15.27
C ASP A 472 -38.06 -15.30 16.30
N VAL A 473 -36.74 -15.26 16.43
CA VAL A 473 -35.99 -14.34 17.30
C VAL A 473 -35.02 -13.51 16.47
N GLY A 474 -34.78 -12.25 16.87
CA GLY A 474 -33.86 -11.36 16.15
C GLY A 474 -32.41 -11.50 16.63
N LEU A 475 -31.44 -11.30 15.73
CA LEU A 475 -30.03 -11.16 16.13
C LEU A 475 -29.87 -9.98 17.10
N GLY A 476 -29.12 -10.19 18.19
CA GLY A 476 -28.91 -9.19 19.24
C GLY A 476 -30.05 -9.06 20.26
N GLU A 477 -31.13 -9.83 20.15
CA GLU A 477 -32.22 -9.87 21.13
C GLU A 477 -31.80 -10.70 22.36
N GLU A 478 -32.05 -10.20 23.58
CA GLU A 478 -31.89 -11.01 24.79
C GLU A 478 -33.13 -11.87 25.00
N VAL A 479 -32.94 -13.19 24.99
CA VAL A 479 -34.03 -14.18 24.98
C VAL A 479 -33.78 -15.23 26.05
N THR A 480 -34.84 -15.65 26.75
CA THR A 480 -34.78 -16.81 27.65
C THR A 480 -35.47 -18.02 27.02
N ALA A 481 -34.69 -19.10 26.81
CA ALA A 481 -35.20 -20.37 26.34
C ALA A 481 -35.30 -21.37 27.49
N ARG A 482 -36.49 -21.95 27.70
CA ARG A 482 -36.71 -23.05 28.65
C ARG A 482 -36.93 -24.34 27.90
N GLY A 483 -36.21 -25.41 28.25
CA GLY A 483 -36.31 -26.67 27.52
C GLY A 483 -35.48 -27.80 28.12
N VAL A 484 -35.43 -28.94 27.42
CA VAL A 484 -34.61 -30.08 27.83
C VAL A 484 -33.37 -30.16 26.95
N VAL A 485 -32.18 -30.23 27.56
CA VAL A 485 -30.93 -30.37 26.81
C VAL A 485 -30.76 -31.83 26.36
N ARG A 486 -30.58 -32.04 25.05
CA ARG A 486 -30.20 -33.32 24.43
C ARG A 486 -29.07 -33.10 23.45
N ASP A 487 -28.03 -33.93 23.55
CA ASP A 487 -26.86 -33.88 22.66
C ASP A 487 -26.24 -32.47 22.54
N GLY A 488 -26.20 -31.71 23.64
CA GLY A 488 -25.66 -30.34 23.68
C GLY A 488 -26.58 -29.26 23.10
N ARG A 489 -27.84 -29.59 22.76
CA ARG A 489 -28.85 -28.67 22.24
C ARG A 489 -30.06 -28.62 23.16
N LEU A 490 -30.49 -27.41 23.52
CA LEU A 490 -31.70 -27.16 24.31
C LEU A 490 -32.93 -27.25 23.38
N GLU A 491 -33.77 -28.27 23.54
CA GLU A 491 -35.07 -28.35 22.89
C GLU A 491 -36.07 -27.48 23.66
N ALA A 492 -36.34 -26.25 23.18
CA ALA A 492 -37.14 -25.28 23.91
C ALA A 492 -38.64 -25.66 23.87
N SER A 493 -39.26 -25.74 25.04
CA SER A 493 -40.71 -25.80 25.16
C SER A 493 -41.34 -24.41 25.15
N ASP A 494 -40.60 -23.41 25.61
CA ASP A 494 -41.03 -22.01 25.67
C ASP A 494 -39.81 -21.09 25.42
N VAL A 495 -40.06 -19.98 24.72
CA VAL A 495 -39.09 -18.91 24.47
C VAL A 495 -39.81 -17.58 24.73
N PHE A 496 -39.23 -16.72 25.58
CA PHE A 496 -39.86 -15.46 26.01
C PHE A 496 -38.86 -14.38 26.42
#